data_AF-A0ABD3NXQ8-F1
#
_entry.id   AF-A0ABD3NXQ8-F1
#
_cell.length_a   1.000
_cell.length_b   1.000
_cell.length_c   1.000
_cell.angle_alpha   90.00
_cell.angle_beta   90.00
_cell.angle_gamma   90.00
#
_symmetry.space_group_name_H-M   'P 1'
#
loop_
_entity.id
_entity.type
_entity.pdbx_description
1 polymer ?
#
loop_
_entity_poly.entity_id
_entity_poly.type
_entity_poly.pdbx_seq_one_letter_code
_entity_poly.pdbx_strand_id
1 'polypeptide(L)'
;MAPNIFLLLLLSSLLLSPSSSFVPTTPTKLVKPLSATSSEENNSRLNQEEIVHPINHADYIKEPSNNDLPPPLVDNTVISPNQQSSSLINEYDDARSIEFNIDPLQAHQPSKRHMARLQLEARLKAIYTPVNSNEYWDLRDEILQLEEDLQVAKSHLGSTRYGNSNGKSSAGVKAIETMLRRCQAKDAEHVYRVTSRAAEVAERMGRWEEADRFAEESARARRMLPQFNLEGLWVGKYGKHGFEMINVTYSGDQLIAYKVTGDQNIPRGHISFVVDLSPPGSYSDMMEDEQDGSFGSYCVDLPRYPGRGQAAEPNYENPQYLEGQLVVIGPGDYFSFAWIPLEHQIFFGRPSPELTLKMLREGGSPSLTAGMGGPVPLLEDGNVRAMTDYLFRCMEITLDRIEDERCEGKAEGCGIWYGGDDEGICHFQ
;
A
#
# COMPACT_ATOMS: atom_id res chain seq x y z
N MET A 1 14.06 32.18 -1.43
CA MET A 1 15.17 31.22 -1.60
C MET A 1 14.86 30.01 -0.73
N ALA A 2 14.09 29.06 -1.26
CA ALA A 2 13.88 27.74 -0.68
C ALA A 2 14.66 26.74 -1.55
N PRO A 3 15.34 25.73 -0.97
CA PRO A 3 16.22 24.88 -1.74
C PRO A 3 15.42 23.88 -2.57
N ASN A 4 15.82 23.73 -3.83
CA ASN A 4 15.39 22.69 -4.75
C ASN A 4 15.72 21.30 -4.16
N ILE A 5 14.70 20.57 -3.71
CA ILE A 5 14.81 19.15 -3.31
C ILE A 5 14.56 18.21 -4.51
N PHE A 6 14.26 18.73 -5.70
CA PHE A 6 13.86 17.93 -6.86
C PHE A 6 14.99 17.34 -7.73
N LEU A 7 16.27 17.42 -7.34
CA LEU A 7 17.40 17.10 -8.22
C LEU A 7 18.40 16.05 -7.71
N LEU A 8 17.98 15.10 -6.86
CA LEU A 8 18.89 14.08 -6.29
C LEU A 8 18.55 12.61 -6.59
N LEU A 9 17.58 12.32 -7.48
CA LEU A 9 17.19 10.93 -7.81
C LEU A 9 17.57 10.44 -9.21
N LEU A 10 18.51 11.10 -9.91
CA LEU A 10 18.84 10.76 -11.32
C LEU A 10 20.32 10.42 -11.60
N LEU A 11 21.13 10.03 -10.61
CA LEU A 11 22.57 9.76 -10.82
C LEU A 11 23.08 8.43 -10.22
N SER A 12 22.40 7.31 -10.48
CA SER A 12 22.92 5.99 -10.10
C SER A 12 22.66 4.88 -11.13
N SER A 13 22.95 5.12 -12.41
CA SER A 13 22.95 4.09 -13.45
C SER A 13 24.09 4.33 -14.44
N LEU A 14 25.32 4.03 -14.04
CA LEU A 14 26.48 4.00 -14.94
C LEU A 14 27.65 3.23 -14.29
N LEU A 15 27.59 1.90 -14.31
CA LEU A 15 28.79 1.06 -14.35
C LEU A 15 28.54 -0.09 -15.34
N LEU A 16 29.13 0.07 -16.52
CA LEU A 16 29.22 -0.96 -17.54
C LEU A 16 30.06 -2.14 -17.04
N SER A 17 29.52 -3.36 -17.15
CA SER A 17 30.32 -4.58 -17.20
C SER A 17 30.35 -5.11 -18.64
N PRO A 18 31.50 -5.53 -19.17
CA PRO A 18 31.61 -5.98 -20.55
C PRO A 18 31.00 -7.38 -20.74
N SER A 19 30.33 -7.52 -21.89
CA SER A 19 29.69 -8.71 -22.42
C SER A 19 30.66 -9.89 -22.57
N SER A 20 30.39 -11.00 -21.87
CA SER A 20 30.98 -12.29 -22.20
C SER A 20 30.13 -12.98 -23.26
N SER A 21 30.78 -13.36 -24.36
CA SER A 21 30.19 -13.96 -25.54
C SER A 21 29.89 -15.44 -25.30
N PHE A 22 28.62 -15.80 -25.46
CA PHE A 22 28.14 -17.18 -25.52
C PHE A 22 28.59 -17.83 -26.84
N VAL A 23 29.26 -18.99 -26.76
CA VAL A 23 29.54 -19.89 -27.89
C VAL A 23 28.68 -21.14 -27.72
N PRO A 24 27.86 -21.53 -28.71
CA PRO A 24 27.08 -22.76 -28.63
C PRO A 24 27.93 -23.96 -29.10
N THR A 25 28.10 -24.97 -28.25
CA THR A 25 28.61 -26.28 -28.66
C THR A 25 27.47 -27.25 -28.93
N THR A 26 27.58 -27.94 -30.07
CA THR A 26 26.63 -28.89 -30.63
C THR A 26 26.71 -30.27 -29.94
N PRO A 27 25.67 -31.11 -30.05
CA PRO A 27 25.55 -32.34 -29.28
C PRO A 27 26.19 -33.53 -30.01
N THR A 28 26.84 -34.42 -29.27
CA THR A 28 27.27 -35.74 -29.77
C THR A 28 26.51 -36.85 -29.05
N LYS A 29 25.84 -37.70 -29.84
CA LYS A 29 25.23 -38.99 -29.46
C LYS A 29 26.33 -40.05 -29.24
N LEU A 30 26.16 -40.98 -28.28
CA LEU A 30 26.05 -42.46 -28.49
C LEU A 30 26.13 -43.26 -27.16
N VAL A 31 25.14 -44.16 -26.93
CA VAL A 31 25.25 -45.62 -26.59
C VAL A 31 26.07 -46.03 -25.34
N LYS A 32 25.67 -46.91 -24.38
CA LYS A 32 24.64 -47.96 -24.18
C LYS A 32 24.65 -48.41 -22.68
N PRO A 33 23.78 -49.34 -22.22
CA PRO A 33 23.40 -49.57 -20.81
C PRO A 33 24.18 -50.68 -20.08
N LEU A 34 24.13 -50.65 -18.75
CA LEU A 34 24.28 -51.79 -17.80
C LEU A 34 23.87 -51.26 -16.41
N SER A 35 22.74 -51.72 -15.85
CA SER A 35 22.59 -52.86 -14.92
C SER A 35 22.44 -52.42 -13.47
N ALA A 36 21.36 -52.90 -12.87
CA ALA A 36 20.93 -52.80 -11.49
C ALA A 36 22.03 -52.99 -10.43
N THR A 37 21.96 -52.18 -9.37
CA THR A 37 22.12 -52.65 -7.99
C THR A 37 21.34 -51.74 -7.03
N SER A 38 20.62 -52.41 -6.15
CA SER A 38 19.93 -51.97 -4.94
C SER A 38 20.80 -51.15 -3.98
N SER A 39 20.22 -50.10 -3.39
CA SER A 39 20.37 -49.77 -1.97
C SER A 39 19.36 -48.68 -1.61
N GLU A 40 18.25 -49.12 -1.00
CA GLU A 40 17.49 -48.32 -0.06
C GLU A 40 18.42 -47.92 1.09
N GLU A 41 18.47 -46.65 1.47
CA GLU A 41 18.53 -46.22 2.87
C GLU A 41 18.54 -44.69 2.99
N ASN A 42 17.51 -44.20 3.67
CA ASN A 42 17.52 -43.12 4.66
C ASN A 42 18.23 -41.80 4.33
N ASN A 43 17.42 -40.77 4.02
CA ASN A 43 17.55 -39.45 4.67
C ASN A 43 16.32 -38.57 4.41
N SER A 44 15.21 -38.86 5.10
CA SER A 44 14.14 -37.88 5.32
C SER A 44 14.55 -36.97 6.49
N ARG A 45 15.32 -35.92 6.21
CA ARG A 45 15.40 -34.76 7.09
C ARG A 45 14.08 -33.99 6.95
N LEU A 46 13.14 -34.32 7.84
CA LEU A 46 11.98 -33.49 8.12
C LEU A 46 12.49 -32.11 8.57
N ASN A 47 12.12 -31.09 7.79
CA ASN A 47 12.12 -29.71 8.25
C ASN A 47 11.32 -29.65 9.55
N GLN A 48 11.99 -29.33 10.65
CA GLN A 48 11.31 -28.92 11.87
C GLN A 48 10.61 -27.60 11.55
N GLU A 49 9.32 -27.68 11.21
CA GLU A 49 8.44 -26.53 11.34
C GLU A 49 8.59 -26.01 12.76
N GLU A 50 9.04 -24.77 12.86
CA GLU A 50 9.08 -24.01 14.09
C GLU A 50 7.67 -24.05 14.68
N ILE A 51 7.48 -24.85 15.73
CA ILE A 51 6.25 -24.87 16.51
C ILE A 51 6.17 -23.50 17.19
N VAL A 52 5.54 -22.56 16.49
CA VAL A 52 5.05 -21.32 17.09
C VAL A 52 4.07 -21.77 18.16
N HIS A 53 4.52 -21.81 19.41
CA HIS A 53 3.64 -22.07 20.53
C HIS A 53 2.48 -21.09 20.42
N PRO A 54 1.22 -21.55 20.44
CA PRO A 54 0.07 -20.66 20.37
C PRO A 54 0.20 -19.68 21.53
N ILE A 55 0.54 -18.43 21.19
CA ILE A 55 0.53 -17.33 22.13
C ILE A 55 -0.90 -17.28 22.64
N ASN A 56 -1.07 -17.32 23.96
CA ASN A 56 -2.38 -17.26 24.58
C ASN A 56 -2.94 -15.84 24.36
N HIS A 57 -3.56 -15.62 23.20
CA HIS A 57 -4.08 -14.32 22.75
C HIS A 57 -5.26 -13.80 23.59
N ALA A 58 -5.71 -14.54 24.61
CA ALA A 58 -6.70 -14.08 25.57
C ALA A 58 -6.25 -12.82 26.34
N ASP A 59 -4.94 -12.59 26.49
CA ASP A 59 -4.40 -11.35 27.09
C ASP A 59 -4.32 -10.18 26.10
N TYR A 60 -4.54 -10.43 24.80
CA TYR A 60 -4.44 -9.45 23.71
C TYR A 60 -5.71 -8.59 23.55
N ILE A 61 -6.85 -9.08 24.03
CA ILE A 61 -8.16 -8.46 23.83
C ILE A 61 -8.87 -8.29 25.17
N LYS A 62 -8.30 -7.48 26.06
CA LYS A 62 -9.17 -6.63 26.86
C LYS A 62 -9.39 -5.39 26.02
N GLU A 63 -10.55 -5.31 25.37
CA GLU A 63 -11.00 -4.02 24.85
C GLU A 63 -10.86 -3.00 25.98
N PRO A 64 -10.21 -1.84 25.75
CA PRO A 64 -10.26 -0.76 26.72
C PRO A 64 -11.74 -0.51 26.98
N SER A 65 -12.14 -0.51 28.25
CA SER A 65 -13.54 -0.26 28.58
C SER A 65 -13.92 1.09 27.96
N ASN A 66 -15.16 1.24 27.46
CA ASN A 66 -15.64 2.50 26.88
C ASN A 66 -15.45 3.74 27.80
N ASN A 67 -15.06 3.53 29.07
CA ASN A 67 -14.80 4.57 30.07
C ASN A 67 -13.32 5.00 30.18
N ASP A 68 -12.38 4.32 29.52
CA ASP A 68 -10.94 4.63 29.59
C ASP A 68 -10.45 5.49 28.42
N LEU A 69 -11.36 5.99 27.59
CA LEU A 69 -11.03 6.87 26.48
C LEU A 69 -10.73 8.29 26.98
N PRO A 70 -9.61 8.90 26.56
CA PRO A 70 -9.40 10.33 26.81
C PRO A 70 -10.52 11.14 26.13
N PRO A 71 -11.01 12.22 26.76
CA PRO A 71 -12.01 13.08 26.15
C PRO A 71 -11.46 13.65 24.83
N PRO A 72 -12.33 13.98 23.85
CA PRO A 72 -11.90 14.55 22.58
C PRO A 72 -11.01 15.76 22.83
N LEU A 73 -9.81 15.76 22.25
CA LEU A 73 -8.89 16.89 22.28
C LEU A 73 -9.59 18.07 21.60
N VAL A 74 -9.96 19.08 22.39
CA VAL A 74 -10.42 20.37 21.88
C VAL A 74 -9.17 21.09 21.37
N ASP A 75 -9.05 21.17 20.05
CA ASP A 75 -7.92 21.82 19.38
C ASP A 75 -7.99 23.33 19.61
N ASN A 76 -7.26 23.81 20.62
CA ASN A 76 -7.08 25.23 20.86
C ASN A 76 -5.92 25.72 19.99
N THR A 77 -6.22 26.02 18.73
CA THR A 77 -5.27 26.66 17.81
C THR A 77 -4.97 28.08 18.31
N VAL A 78 -3.81 28.24 18.94
CA VAL A 78 -3.23 29.54 19.28
C VAL A 78 -2.76 30.19 17.98
N ILE A 79 -3.48 31.21 17.53
CA ILE A 79 -3.08 32.08 16.42
C ILE A 79 -1.83 32.86 16.85
N SER A 80 -0.67 32.48 16.31
CA SER A 80 0.56 33.26 16.43
C SER A 80 0.53 34.43 15.43
N PRO A 81 0.71 35.69 15.88
CA PRO A 81 0.76 36.84 14.99
C PRO A 81 2.21 37.10 14.57
N ASN A 82 2.64 36.57 13.43
CA ASN A 82 3.82 37.14 12.75
C ASN A 82 3.90 36.71 11.28
N GLN A 83 3.29 37.49 10.39
CA GLN A 83 3.62 37.49 8.97
C GLN A 83 3.61 38.92 8.45
N GLN A 84 4.81 39.50 8.36
CA GLN A 84 5.11 40.59 7.42
C GLN A 84 6.32 40.15 6.60
N SER A 85 6.29 40.46 5.30
CA SER A 85 7.30 40.26 4.25
C SER A 85 7.23 38.98 3.42
N SER A 86 6.44 39.01 2.34
CA SER A 86 6.75 38.34 1.07
C SER A 86 5.84 38.85 -0.06
N SER A 87 5.94 40.14 -0.39
CA SER A 87 5.54 40.62 -1.72
C SER A 87 6.78 40.57 -2.61
N LEU A 88 6.69 39.94 -3.79
CA LEU A 88 7.55 40.09 -5.00
C LEU A 88 7.71 38.79 -5.84
N ILE A 89 6.89 37.76 -5.64
CA ILE A 89 6.79 36.64 -6.59
C ILE A 89 5.31 36.30 -6.73
N ASN A 90 4.59 36.91 -7.68
CA ASN A 90 3.25 36.48 -8.15
C ASN A 90 2.73 37.45 -9.24
N GLU A 91 3.42 37.56 -10.38
CA GLU A 91 2.88 38.33 -11.53
C GLU A 91 2.64 37.45 -12.77
N TYR A 92 2.98 36.15 -12.70
CA TYR A 92 2.77 35.20 -13.81
C TYR A 92 1.71 34.11 -13.54
N ASP A 93 1.20 33.99 -12.30
CA ASP A 93 0.14 33.02 -11.97
C ASP A 93 -1.28 33.59 -12.10
N ASP A 94 -1.45 34.91 -12.19
CA ASP A 94 -2.78 35.54 -12.18
C ASP A 94 -3.53 35.45 -13.51
N ALA A 95 -2.85 35.16 -14.63
CA ALA A 95 -3.51 35.05 -15.93
C ALA A 95 -4.18 33.68 -16.19
N ARG A 96 -3.84 32.63 -15.41
CA ARG A 96 -4.50 31.31 -15.49
C ARG A 96 -5.60 31.10 -14.45
N SER A 97 -5.64 31.91 -13.40
CA SER A 97 -6.61 31.76 -12.29
C SER A 97 -7.98 32.39 -12.60
N ILE A 98 -8.07 33.34 -13.54
CA ILE A 98 -9.29 34.11 -13.79
C ILE A 98 -10.41 33.26 -14.43
N GLU A 99 -10.10 32.21 -15.20
CA GLU A 99 -11.12 31.34 -15.81
C GLU A 99 -11.80 30.38 -14.81
N PHE A 100 -11.27 30.25 -13.59
CA PHE A 100 -11.77 29.29 -12.59
C PHE A 100 -12.00 29.92 -11.22
N ASN A 101 -12.52 31.16 -11.19
CA ASN A 101 -12.98 31.77 -9.94
C ASN A 101 -14.31 31.12 -9.51
N ILE A 102 -14.21 29.86 -9.07
CA ILE A 102 -15.33 29.08 -8.54
C ILE A 102 -15.49 29.52 -7.08
N ASP A 103 -16.64 30.10 -6.74
CA ASP A 103 -16.93 30.39 -5.32
C ASP A 103 -16.72 29.10 -4.52
N PRO A 104 -16.01 29.14 -3.38
CA PRO A 104 -15.79 27.95 -2.56
C PRO A 104 -17.13 27.25 -2.35
N LEU A 105 -17.21 26.00 -2.79
CA LEU A 105 -18.43 25.21 -2.70
C LEU A 105 -18.97 25.32 -1.27
N GLN A 106 -20.25 25.63 -1.14
CA GLN A 106 -20.89 25.66 0.17
C GLN A 106 -20.60 24.32 0.83
N ALA A 107 -19.84 24.36 1.93
CA ALA A 107 -19.36 23.16 2.60
C ALA A 107 -20.55 22.25 2.90
N HIS A 108 -20.71 21.20 2.08
CA HIS A 108 -21.76 20.22 2.29
C HIS A 108 -21.46 19.55 3.62
N GLN A 109 -22.47 19.47 4.49
CA GLN A 109 -22.29 18.70 5.72
C GLN A 109 -21.97 17.26 5.33
N PRO A 110 -20.88 16.69 5.85
CA PRO A 110 -20.53 15.31 5.55
C PRO A 110 -21.66 14.39 5.96
N SER A 111 -21.86 13.32 5.18
CA SER A 111 -22.87 12.32 5.50
C SER A 111 -22.61 11.70 6.88
N LYS A 112 -23.64 11.20 7.56
CA LYS A 112 -23.46 10.49 8.85
C LYS A 112 -22.44 9.36 8.77
N ARG A 113 -22.38 8.72 7.60
CA ARG A 113 -21.49 7.59 7.31
C ARG A 113 -20.04 8.05 7.14
N HIS A 114 -19.83 9.11 6.38
CA HIS A 114 -18.54 9.77 6.27
C HIS A 114 -18.01 10.21 7.65
N MET A 115 -18.86 10.79 8.49
CA MET A 115 -18.50 11.14 9.87
C MET A 115 -18.11 9.91 10.71
N ALA A 116 -18.83 8.79 10.58
CA ALA A 116 -18.49 7.55 11.28
C ALA A 116 -17.15 6.97 10.81
N ARG A 117 -16.84 7.05 9.51
CA ARG A 117 -15.54 6.68 8.94
C ARG A 117 -14.41 7.53 9.52
N LEU A 118 -14.53 8.85 9.47
CA LEU A 118 -13.52 9.76 10.04
C LEU A 118 -13.29 9.51 11.54
N GLN A 119 -14.35 9.21 12.29
CA GLN A 119 -14.23 8.84 13.71
C GLN A 119 -13.50 7.51 13.89
N LEU A 120 -13.77 6.51 13.06
CA LEU A 120 -13.06 5.23 13.09
C LEU A 120 -11.59 5.42 12.75
N GLU A 121 -11.26 6.16 11.69
CA GLU A 121 -9.88 6.48 11.33
C GLU A 121 -9.14 7.22 12.45
N ALA A 122 -9.78 8.20 13.08
CA ALA A 122 -9.20 8.91 14.21
C ALA A 122 -8.92 7.97 15.39
N ARG A 123 -9.79 6.99 15.66
CA ARG A 123 -9.55 5.95 16.68
C ARG A 123 -8.39 5.04 16.30
N LEU A 124 -8.33 4.59 15.05
CA LEU A 124 -7.23 3.73 14.58
C LEU A 124 -5.89 4.48 14.63
N LYS A 125 -5.85 5.77 14.26
CA LYS A 125 -4.67 6.65 14.41
C LYS A 125 -4.24 6.86 15.86
N ALA A 126 -5.13 6.66 16.83
CA ALA A 126 -4.78 6.71 18.25
C ALA A 126 -4.21 5.38 18.79
N ILE A 127 -4.52 4.26 18.12
CA ILE A 127 -4.03 2.93 18.46
C ILE A 127 -2.67 2.67 17.79
N TYR A 128 -2.59 2.95 16.49
CA TYR A 128 -1.45 2.64 15.64
C TYR A 128 -0.57 3.87 15.40
N THR A 129 0.74 3.66 15.40
CA THR A 129 1.68 4.71 15.00
C THR A 129 1.63 4.89 13.47
N PRO A 130 1.42 6.11 12.95
CA PRO A 130 1.34 6.35 11.51
C PRO A 130 2.60 5.94 10.75
N VAL A 131 2.48 5.05 9.77
CA VAL A 131 3.61 4.60 8.95
C VAL A 131 4.25 5.78 8.23
N ASN A 132 5.58 5.75 8.06
CA ASN A 132 6.41 6.80 7.48
C ASN A 132 6.49 8.10 8.31
N SER A 133 6.04 8.12 9.57
CA SER A 133 6.30 9.21 10.50
C SER A 133 7.61 8.99 11.27
N ASN A 134 8.17 10.03 11.89
CA ASN A 134 9.35 9.88 12.75
C ASN A 134 9.05 8.96 13.93
N GLU A 135 7.85 9.08 14.51
CA GLU A 135 7.41 8.23 15.62
C GLU A 135 7.33 6.75 15.23
N TYR A 136 7.04 6.44 13.97
CA TYR A 136 7.05 5.06 13.48
C TYR A 136 8.46 4.48 13.42
N TRP A 137 9.45 5.26 12.98
CA TRP A 137 10.84 4.83 12.98
C TRP A 137 11.38 4.68 14.41
N ASP A 138 11.07 5.61 15.31
CA ASP A 138 11.40 5.50 16.73
C ASP A 138 10.79 4.22 17.35
N LEU A 139 9.54 3.90 16.99
CA LEU A 139 8.88 2.66 17.43
C LEU A 139 9.60 1.41 16.90
N ARG A 140 10.04 1.42 15.64
CA ARG A 140 10.78 0.30 15.02
C ARG A 140 12.14 0.10 15.69
N ASP A 141 12.86 1.18 15.95
CA ASP A 141 14.14 1.13 16.69
C ASP A 141 13.94 0.61 18.12
N GLU A 142 12.88 1.04 18.81
CA GLU A 142 12.53 0.52 20.14
C GLU A 142 12.21 -0.99 20.09
N ILE A 143 11.47 -1.46 19.08
CA ILE A 143 11.18 -2.89 18.89
C ILE A 143 12.48 -3.68 18.69
N LEU A 144 13.38 -3.23 17.81
CA LEU A 144 14.65 -3.89 17.54
C LEU A 144 15.54 -3.96 18.78
N GLN A 145 15.66 -2.87 19.54
CA GLN A 145 16.43 -2.85 20.78
C GLN A 145 15.84 -3.82 21.82
N LEU A 146 14.52 -3.87 21.98
CA LEU A 146 13.85 -4.79 22.90
C LEU A 146 14.02 -6.26 22.49
N GLU A 147 14.08 -6.56 21.20
CA GLU A 147 14.37 -7.90 20.68
C GLU A 147 15.81 -8.33 21.00
N GLU A 148 16.79 -7.43 20.81
CA GLU A 148 18.19 -7.66 21.18
C GLU A 148 18.34 -7.89 22.70
N ASP A 149 17.75 -7.01 23.51
CA ASP A 149 17.77 -7.11 24.97
C ASP A 149 17.14 -8.42 25.45
N LEU A 150 16.04 -8.84 24.81
CA LEU A 150 15.37 -10.11 25.11
C LEU A 150 16.28 -11.30 24.78
N GLN A 151 16.99 -11.26 23.66
CA GLN A 151 17.92 -12.31 23.26
C GLN A 151 19.10 -12.41 24.24
N VAL A 152 19.70 -11.28 24.62
CA VAL A 152 20.78 -11.20 25.61
C VAL A 152 20.31 -11.76 26.95
N ALA A 153 19.14 -11.33 27.44
CA ALA A 153 18.61 -11.79 28.72
C ALA A 153 18.29 -13.30 28.72
N LYS A 154 17.77 -13.84 27.60
CA LYS A 154 17.55 -15.29 27.43
C LYS A 154 18.86 -16.09 27.41
N SER A 155 19.92 -15.55 26.80
CA SER A 155 21.23 -16.21 26.74
C SER A 155 21.85 -16.37 28.15
N HIS A 156 21.72 -15.35 29.00
CA HIS A 156 22.20 -15.40 30.39
C HIS A 156 21.43 -16.41 31.25
N LEU A 157 20.12 -16.56 31.03
CA LEU A 157 19.32 -17.60 31.68
C LEU A 157 19.76 -19.01 31.26
N GLY A 158 20.04 -19.22 29.97
CA GLY A 158 20.48 -20.51 29.44
C GLY A 158 21.82 -20.99 30.02
N SER A 159 22.74 -20.07 30.30
CA SER A 159 24.07 -20.38 30.84
C SER A 159 24.05 -20.78 32.34
N THR A 160 23.02 -20.36 33.09
CA THR A 160 22.95 -20.57 34.55
C THR A 160 22.40 -21.96 34.96
N ARG A 161 22.30 -22.92 34.02
CA ARG A 161 21.66 -24.24 34.21
C ARG A 161 22.21 -25.13 35.35
N TYR A 162 23.33 -24.78 35.98
CA TYR A 162 23.95 -25.57 37.06
C TYR A 162 24.05 -24.88 38.43
N GLY A 163 23.55 -23.64 38.57
CA GLY A 163 23.61 -22.91 39.84
C GLY A 163 22.22 -22.50 40.29
N ASN A 164 21.90 -22.78 41.56
CA ASN A 164 20.65 -22.46 42.27
C ASN A 164 20.37 -20.94 42.30
N SER A 165 20.04 -20.34 41.16
CA SER A 165 19.77 -18.92 41.01
C SER A 165 18.30 -18.64 41.35
N ASN A 166 18.11 -18.01 42.50
CA ASN A 166 16.84 -17.47 42.98
C ASN A 166 16.14 -16.68 41.85
N GLY A 167 14.85 -16.95 41.61
CA GLY A 167 14.02 -16.55 40.46
C GLY A 167 13.87 -15.06 40.09
N LYS A 168 14.80 -14.18 40.47
CA LYS A 168 14.84 -12.76 40.09
C LYS A 168 15.09 -12.56 38.58
N SER A 169 15.87 -13.42 37.93
CA SER A 169 16.19 -13.28 36.49
C SER A 169 14.99 -13.52 35.56
N SER A 170 13.96 -14.24 36.02
CA SER A 170 12.73 -14.47 35.22
C SER A 170 11.84 -13.21 35.14
N ALA A 171 11.85 -12.36 36.17
CA ALA A 171 11.02 -11.16 36.20
C ALA A 171 11.48 -10.12 35.15
N GLY A 172 12.80 -9.96 34.97
CA GLY A 172 13.36 -9.04 33.97
C GLY A 172 12.98 -9.43 32.53
N VAL A 173 13.13 -10.72 32.18
CA VAL A 173 12.72 -11.22 30.85
C VAL A 173 11.25 -10.98 30.58
N LYS A 174 10.37 -11.28 31.55
CA LYS A 174 8.93 -11.02 31.41
C LYS A 174 8.61 -9.54 31.22
N ALA A 175 9.36 -8.64 31.86
CA ALA A 175 9.18 -7.20 31.69
C ALA A 175 9.54 -6.77 30.25
N ILE A 176 10.68 -7.24 29.72
CA ILE A 176 11.09 -6.97 28.33
C ILE A 176 10.07 -7.53 27.36
N GLU A 177 9.61 -8.78 27.54
CA GLU A 177 8.57 -9.37 26.69
C GLU A 177 7.26 -8.58 26.72
N THR A 178 6.88 -8.03 27.87
CA THR A 178 5.67 -7.20 28.02
C THR A 178 5.83 -5.87 27.29
N MET A 179 7.00 -5.24 27.39
CA MET A 179 7.29 -4.00 26.66
C MET A 179 7.30 -4.23 25.15
N LEU A 180 7.98 -5.29 24.69
CA LEU A 180 8.05 -5.66 23.27
C LEU A 180 6.64 -5.87 22.70
N ARG A 181 5.79 -6.62 23.39
CA ARG A 181 4.39 -6.82 22.98
C ARG A 181 3.61 -5.51 22.88
N ARG A 182 3.82 -4.58 23.82
CA ARG A 182 3.15 -3.28 23.81
C ARG A 182 3.59 -2.42 22.61
N CYS A 183 4.88 -2.44 22.27
CA CYS A 183 5.39 -1.72 21.11
C CYS A 183 4.90 -2.35 19.80
N GLN A 184 4.99 -3.68 19.68
CA GLN A 184 4.46 -4.43 18.54
C GLN A 184 2.95 -4.25 18.32
N ALA A 185 2.16 -4.08 19.38
CA ALA A 185 0.72 -3.81 19.28
C ALA A 185 0.38 -2.41 18.68
N LYS A 186 1.34 -1.47 18.70
CA LYS A 186 1.18 -0.15 18.06
C LYS A 186 1.65 -0.14 16.60
N ASP A 187 2.38 -1.16 16.18
CA ASP A 187 2.88 -1.32 14.82
C ASP A 187 1.83 -2.03 13.96
N ALA A 188 1.13 -1.26 13.13
CA ALA A 188 0.09 -1.78 12.25
C ALA A 188 0.60 -2.87 11.30
N GLU A 189 1.87 -2.81 10.87
CA GLU A 189 2.42 -3.81 9.95
C GLU A 189 2.65 -5.14 10.67
N HIS A 190 3.20 -5.08 11.89
CA HIS A 190 3.35 -6.25 12.73
C HIS A 190 2.00 -6.87 13.08
N VAL A 191 1.03 -6.07 13.53
CA VAL A 191 -0.31 -6.56 13.87
C VAL A 191 -0.97 -7.19 12.66
N TYR A 192 -0.93 -6.53 11.49
CA TYR A 192 -1.47 -7.07 10.25
C TYR A 192 -0.90 -8.45 9.92
N ARG A 193 0.44 -8.57 9.88
CA ARG A 193 1.13 -9.82 9.56
C ARG A 193 0.78 -10.95 10.54
N VAL A 194 0.81 -10.69 11.84
CA VAL A 194 0.55 -11.71 12.87
C VAL A 194 -0.90 -12.17 12.83
N THR A 195 -1.84 -11.23 12.72
CA THR A 195 -3.27 -11.52 12.78
C THR A 195 -3.79 -12.15 11.50
N SER A 196 -3.32 -11.76 10.32
CA SER A 196 -3.65 -12.46 9.06
C SER A 196 -3.22 -13.93 9.10
N ARG A 197 -1.98 -14.22 9.55
CA ARG A 197 -1.52 -15.60 9.71
C ARG A 197 -2.30 -16.36 10.78
N ALA A 198 -2.65 -15.71 11.88
CA ALA A 198 -3.46 -16.32 12.93
C ALA A 198 -4.88 -16.66 12.44
N ALA A 199 -5.49 -15.80 11.62
CA ALA A 199 -6.77 -16.05 10.99
C ALA A 199 -6.73 -17.31 10.11
N GLU A 200 -5.75 -17.39 9.19
CA GLU A 200 -5.57 -18.56 8.31
C GLU A 200 -5.37 -19.87 9.10
N VAL A 201 -4.59 -19.83 10.18
CA VAL A 201 -4.33 -21.00 11.03
C VAL A 201 -5.59 -21.40 11.81
N ALA A 202 -6.33 -20.44 12.36
CA ALA A 202 -7.59 -20.70 13.05
C ALA A 202 -8.64 -21.30 12.10
N GLU A 203 -8.74 -20.77 10.89
CA GLU A 203 -9.62 -21.26 9.82
C GLU A 203 -9.30 -22.71 9.46
N ARG A 204 -8.03 -23.03 9.22
CA ARG A 204 -7.55 -24.40 8.91
C ARG A 204 -7.84 -25.38 10.04
N MET A 205 -7.90 -24.91 11.29
CA MET A 205 -8.23 -25.70 12.46
C MET A 205 -9.74 -25.77 12.75
N GLY A 206 -10.60 -25.15 11.92
CA GLY A 206 -12.04 -25.11 12.12
C GLY A 206 -12.50 -24.22 13.28
N ARG A 207 -11.64 -23.29 13.73
CA ARG A 207 -11.93 -22.32 14.81
C ARG A 207 -12.44 -21.01 14.22
N TRP A 208 -13.61 -21.05 13.59
CA TRP A 208 -14.17 -19.94 12.81
C TRP A 208 -14.34 -18.64 13.61
N GLU A 209 -14.82 -18.70 14.86
CA GLU A 209 -14.97 -17.50 15.70
C GLU A 209 -13.62 -16.84 16.07
N GLU A 210 -12.54 -17.61 16.13
CA GLU A 210 -11.19 -17.04 16.29
C GLU A 210 -10.68 -16.47 14.97
N ALA A 211 -10.91 -17.16 13.87
CA ALA A 211 -10.55 -16.70 12.54
C ALA A 211 -11.19 -15.35 12.22
N ASP A 212 -12.49 -15.20 12.48
CA ASP A 212 -13.23 -13.95 12.25
C ASP A 212 -12.66 -12.79 13.09
N ARG A 213 -12.35 -13.04 14.37
CA ARG A 213 -11.74 -12.03 15.25
C ARG A 213 -10.36 -11.59 14.76
N PHE A 214 -9.54 -12.54 14.31
CA PHE A 214 -8.23 -12.22 13.76
C PHE A 214 -8.33 -11.50 12.41
N ALA A 215 -9.30 -11.86 11.57
CA ALA A 215 -9.57 -11.20 10.30
C ALA A 215 -10.08 -9.76 10.49
N GLU A 216 -10.91 -9.50 11.51
CA GLU A 216 -11.34 -8.15 11.84
C GLU A 216 -10.16 -7.29 12.34
N GLU A 217 -9.31 -7.84 13.20
CA GLU A 217 -8.10 -7.15 13.67
C GLU A 217 -7.12 -6.87 12.53
N SER A 218 -6.88 -7.85 11.67
CA SER A 218 -6.00 -7.67 10.51
C SER A 218 -6.58 -6.61 9.56
N ALA A 219 -7.89 -6.61 9.32
CA ALA A 219 -8.55 -5.58 8.51
C ALA A 219 -8.42 -4.18 9.12
N ARG A 220 -8.46 -4.04 10.45
CA ARG A 220 -8.24 -2.75 11.14
C ARG A 220 -6.80 -2.26 10.97
N ALA A 221 -5.82 -3.13 11.20
CA ALA A 221 -4.41 -2.81 11.03
C ALA A 221 -4.09 -2.46 9.56
N ARG A 222 -4.64 -3.24 8.61
CA ARG A 222 -4.47 -3.04 7.17
C ARG A 222 -4.87 -1.63 6.70
N ARG A 223 -5.94 -1.04 7.25
CA ARG A 223 -6.38 0.32 6.89
C ARG A 223 -5.37 1.41 7.27
N MET A 224 -4.46 1.12 8.19
CA MET A 224 -3.42 2.07 8.62
C MET A 224 -2.15 2.01 7.78
N LEU A 225 -2.07 1.06 6.85
CA LEU A 225 -0.89 0.83 6.03
C LEU A 225 -1.02 1.60 4.69
N PRO A 226 -0.08 2.50 4.35
CA PRO A 226 -0.18 3.36 3.18
C PRO A 226 -0.36 2.62 1.85
N GLN A 227 0.24 1.45 1.70
CA GLN A 227 0.13 0.64 0.47
C GLN A 227 -1.29 0.13 0.20
N PHE A 228 -2.17 0.10 1.20
CA PHE A 228 -3.57 -0.26 1.06
C PHE A 228 -4.50 0.94 0.93
N ASN A 229 -3.94 2.17 0.97
CA ASN A 229 -4.68 3.42 0.87
C ASN A 229 -4.48 4.10 -0.51
N LEU A 230 -4.03 3.33 -1.51
CA LEU A 230 -3.81 3.79 -2.88
C LEU A 230 -5.05 3.65 -3.79
N GLU A 231 -6.24 3.32 -3.29
CA GLU A 231 -7.44 3.12 -4.12
C GLU A 231 -7.85 4.39 -4.88
N GLY A 232 -8.38 4.25 -6.10
CA GLY A 232 -8.99 5.33 -6.88
C GLY A 232 -8.12 5.82 -8.04
N LEU A 233 -8.37 7.05 -8.50
CA LEU A 233 -7.76 7.61 -9.70
C LEU A 233 -6.36 8.19 -9.44
N TRP A 234 -5.46 7.96 -10.41
CA TRP A 234 -4.08 8.41 -10.40
C TRP A 234 -3.61 8.80 -11.80
N VAL A 235 -2.71 9.77 -11.89
CA VAL A 235 -2.11 10.19 -13.17
C VAL A 235 -0.59 10.04 -13.12
N GLY A 236 -0.02 9.47 -14.18
CA GLY A 236 1.42 9.30 -14.34
C GLY A 236 1.85 9.53 -15.78
N LYS A 237 3.15 9.85 -15.99
CA LYS A 237 3.71 10.14 -17.32
C LYS A 237 4.31 8.90 -17.97
N TYR A 238 3.67 8.36 -19.01
CA TYR A 238 4.08 7.17 -19.76
C TYR A 238 5.02 7.53 -20.92
N GLY A 239 6.15 8.17 -20.60
CA GLY A 239 7.19 8.51 -21.58
C GLY A 239 6.66 9.37 -22.75
N LYS A 240 6.77 8.85 -23.98
CA LYS A 240 6.34 9.52 -25.22
C LYS A 240 4.82 9.60 -25.39
N HIS A 241 4.06 8.79 -24.66
CA HIS A 241 2.59 8.76 -24.73
C HIS A 241 1.97 9.92 -23.94
N GLY A 242 2.74 10.60 -23.10
CA GLY A 242 2.27 11.73 -22.31
C GLY A 242 1.73 11.27 -20.95
N PHE A 243 0.69 11.95 -20.46
CA PHE A 243 0.06 11.61 -19.19
C PHE A 243 -1.07 10.60 -19.42
N GLU A 244 -1.07 9.54 -18.63
CA GLU A 244 -2.16 8.57 -18.60
C GLU A 244 -2.74 8.47 -17.19
N MET A 245 -4.03 8.20 -17.13
CA MET A 245 -4.78 7.98 -15.91
C MET A 245 -5.00 6.50 -15.68
N ILE A 246 -4.86 6.07 -14.43
CA ILE A 246 -5.17 4.72 -13.98
C ILE A 246 -6.18 4.75 -12.83
N ASN A 247 -6.94 3.68 -12.68
CA ASN A 247 -7.78 3.40 -11.52
C ASN A 247 -7.15 2.24 -10.75
N VAL A 248 -6.81 2.47 -9.50
CA VAL A 248 -6.23 1.47 -8.60
C VAL A 248 -7.34 0.87 -7.75
N THR A 249 -7.37 -0.46 -7.67
CA THR A 249 -8.34 -1.24 -6.88
C THR A 249 -7.60 -2.38 -6.17
N TYR A 250 -8.29 -3.12 -5.29
CA TYR A 250 -7.72 -4.25 -4.57
C TYR A 250 -8.52 -5.54 -4.74
N SER A 251 -7.80 -6.67 -4.80
CA SER A 251 -8.36 -8.01 -4.63
C SER A 251 -7.55 -8.74 -3.56
N GLY A 252 -8.11 -8.82 -2.35
CA GLY A 252 -7.34 -9.24 -1.17
C GLY A 252 -6.13 -8.34 -0.96
N ASP A 253 -4.94 -8.95 -1.01
CA ASP A 253 -3.64 -8.27 -0.89
C ASP A 253 -2.98 -7.95 -2.24
N GLN A 254 -3.70 -8.12 -3.35
CA GLN A 254 -3.24 -7.63 -4.65
C GLN A 254 -3.78 -6.24 -4.92
N LEU A 255 -2.88 -5.34 -5.33
CA LEU A 255 -3.22 -4.06 -5.94
C LEU A 255 -3.28 -4.24 -7.45
N ILE A 256 -4.36 -3.77 -8.08
CA ILE A 256 -4.59 -3.86 -9.52
C ILE A 256 -4.84 -2.46 -10.07
N ALA A 257 -4.00 -2.03 -11.02
CA ALA A 257 -4.12 -0.75 -11.70
C ALA A 257 -4.67 -0.92 -13.12
N TYR A 258 -5.84 -0.37 -13.40
CA TYR A 258 -6.47 -0.37 -14.73
C TYR A 258 -6.23 0.95 -15.47
N LYS A 259 -5.96 0.89 -16.77
CA LYS A 259 -5.85 2.06 -17.65
C LYS A 259 -7.22 2.73 -17.83
N VAL A 260 -7.40 3.92 -17.28
CA VAL A 260 -8.60 4.75 -17.48
C VAL A 260 -8.48 5.54 -18.77
N THR A 261 -7.32 6.13 -18.99
CA THR A 261 -6.88 6.49 -20.34
C THR A 261 -5.87 5.43 -20.79
N GLY A 262 -5.88 5.15 -22.09
CA GLY A 262 -4.98 4.17 -22.67
C GLY A 262 -4.27 4.74 -23.87
N ASP A 263 -3.19 4.07 -24.24
CA ASP A 263 -2.35 4.42 -25.36
C ASP A 263 -2.40 3.31 -26.43
N GLN A 264 -1.67 3.48 -27.53
CA GLN A 264 -1.62 2.47 -28.59
C GLN A 264 -1.01 1.14 -28.11
N ASN A 265 -0.20 1.16 -27.05
CA ASN A 265 0.52 0.01 -26.55
C ASN A 265 -0.34 -0.71 -25.51
N ILE A 266 -0.89 -0.01 -24.51
CA ILE A 266 -1.82 -0.57 -23.51
C ILE A 266 -3.15 0.20 -23.59
N PRO A 267 -4.20 -0.37 -24.20
CA PRO A 267 -5.48 0.30 -24.39
C PRO A 267 -6.23 0.54 -23.07
N ARG A 268 -7.20 1.45 -23.12
CA ARG A 268 -8.14 1.70 -22.02
C ARG A 268 -8.83 0.40 -21.57
N GLY A 269 -9.09 0.28 -20.28
CA GLY A 269 -9.72 -0.88 -19.65
C GLY A 269 -8.77 -2.04 -19.36
N HIS A 270 -7.54 -2.02 -19.89
CA HIS A 270 -6.55 -3.06 -19.62
C HIS A 270 -5.77 -2.79 -18.33
N ILE A 271 -5.21 -3.85 -17.76
CA ILE A 271 -4.36 -3.76 -16.56
C ILE A 271 -3.02 -3.14 -16.96
N SER A 272 -2.66 -2.03 -16.30
CA SER A 272 -1.33 -1.43 -16.40
C SER A 272 -0.31 -2.23 -15.60
N PHE A 273 -0.63 -2.56 -14.35
CA PHE A 273 0.21 -3.39 -13.48
C PHE A 273 -0.59 -4.03 -12.34
N VAL A 274 -0.04 -5.10 -11.79
CA VAL A 274 -0.50 -5.76 -10.55
C VAL A 274 0.65 -5.80 -9.54
N VAL A 275 0.34 -5.72 -8.25
CA VAL A 275 1.33 -5.73 -7.17
C VAL A 275 0.88 -6.67 -6.07
N ASP A 276 1.79 -7.47 -5.56
CA ASP A 276 1.56 -8.29 -4.37
C ASP A 276 1.94 -7.47 -3.13
N LEU A 277 0.93 -7.12 -2.33
CA LEU A 277 1.08 -6.37 -1.07
C LEU A 277 1.01 -7.29 0.15
N SER A 278 0.99 -8.61 -0.07
CA SER A 278 1.10 -9.56 1.04
C SER A 278 2.28 -9.16 1.90
N PRO A 279 2.17 -9.22 3.24
CA PRO A 279 3.32 -8.98 4.10
C PRO A 279 4.46 -9.82 3.54
N PRO A 280 5.66 -9.24 3.34
CA PRO A 280 6.79 -10.04 2.95
C PRO A 280 6.80 -11.22 3.92
N GLY A 281 6.65 -12.43 3.39
CA GLY A 281 6.77 -13.63 4.19
C GLY A 281 8.09 -13.59 4.94
N SER A 282 8.39 -14.57 5.77
CA SER A 282 9.75 -14.77 6.26
C SER A 282 10.71 -15.15 5.11
N TYR A 283 10.75 -14.35 4.04
CA TYR A 283 11.71 -14.31 2.95
C TYR A 283 13.02 -13.78 3.53
N SER A 284 13.55 -14.50 4.50
CA SER A 284 14.96 -14.52 4.87
C SER A 284 15.83 -15.04 3.70
N ASP A 285 15.31 -15.13 2.48
CA ASP A 285 15.83 -16.01 1.43
C ASP A 285 15.87 -15.36 0.03
N MET A 286 15.48 -14.08 -0.14
CA MET A 286 15.43 -13.47 -1.49
C MET A 286 16.19 -12.15 -1.67
N MET A 287 16.80 -11.60 -0.63
CA MET A 287 17.68 -10.41 -0.75
C MET A 287 18.84 -10.50 0.23
N GLU A 288 19.52 -11.64 0.29
CA GLU A 288 20.92 -11.70 0.77
C GLU A 288 21.85 -11.23 -0.36
N ASP A 289 21.47 -10.13 -1.04
CA ASP A 289 22.33 -9.47 -2.02
C ASP A 289 23.31 -8.61 -1.23
N GLU A 290 24.55 -9.12 -1.18
CA GLU A 290 25.82 -8.47 -0.89
C GLU A 290 25.68 -7.00 -0.46
N GLN A 291 25.57 -6.81 0.86
CA GLN A 291 25.84 -5.59 1.58
C GLN A 291 27.30 -5.15 1.34
N ASP A 292 27.63 -4.69 0.13
CA ASP A 292 28.86 -3.96 -0.11
C ASP A 292 28.63 -2.52 0.37
N GLY A 293 28.77 -2.36 1.69
CA GLY A 293 28.43 -1.16 2.42
C GLY A 293 29.32 0.02 2.03
N SER A 294 28.79 0.98 1.27
CA SER A 294 29.41 2.31 1.20
C SER A 294 28.54 3.46 0.68
N PHE A 295 27.22 3.31 0.50
CA PHE A 295 26.40 4.41 -0.03
C PHE A 295 25.22 4.80 0.87
N GLY A 296 25.50 5.71 1.80
CA GLY A 296 24.53 6.71 2.27
C GLY A 296 23.36 6.19 3.13
N SER A 297 23.64 6.05 4.43
CA SER A 297 22.75 5.79 5.59
C SER A 297 21.54 6.75 5.78
N TYR A 298 21.08 7.45 4.73
CA TYR A 298 19.99 8.43 4.80
C TYR A 298 19.01 8.33 3.62
N CYS A 299 19.15 7.35 2.72
CA CYS A 299 18.04 7.02 1.83
C CYS A 299 16.97 6.38 2.69
N VAL A 300 15.89 7.13 2.95
CA VAL A 300 14.67 6.62 3.58
C VAL A 300 14.29 5.34 2.87
N ASP A 301 14.28 4.22 3.60
CA ASP A 301 13.85 2.92 3.08
C ASP A 301 12.37 3.01 2.74
N LEU A 302 12.08 3.46 1.51
CA LEU A 302 10.72 3.54 1.00
C LEU A 302 10.17 2.12 0.87
N PRO A 303 8.94 1.85 1.35
CA PRO A 303 8.32 0.55 1.20
C PRO A 303 8.23 0.14 -0.27
N ARG A 304 8.73 -1.07 -0.57
CA ARG A 304 8.80 -1.66 -1.90
C ARG A 304 8.02 -2.96 -1.95
N TYR A 305 7.23 -3.13 -3.00
CA TYR A 305 6.41 -4.33 -3.19
C TYR A 305 6.62 -4.92 -4.58
N PRO A 306 6.81 -6.24 -4.69
CA PRO A 306 6.98 -6.89 -5.97
C PRO A 306 5.69 -6.81 -6.79
N GLY A 307 5.83 -6.59 -8.09
CA GLY A 307 4.71 -6.51 -8.99
C GLY A 307 5.06 -6.91 -10.40
N ARG A 308 4.06 -6.82 -11.29
CA ARG A 308 4.19 -7.11 -12.70
C ARG A 308 3.48 -6.05 -13.51
N GLY A 309 4.23 -5.37 -14.37
CA GLY A 309 3.69 -4.36 -15.28
C GLY A 309 3.41 -4.93 -16.66
N GLN A 310 2.29 -4.57 -17.27
CA GLN A 310 1.97 -4.96 -18.63
C GLN A 310 2.76 -4.12 -19.63
N ALA A 311 3.28 -4.77 -20.66
CA ALA A 311 3.94 -4.15 -21.81
C ALA A 311 3.49 -4.87 -23.08
N ALA A 312 3.32 -4.12 -24.16
CA ALA A 312 2.93 -4.65 -25.46
C ALA A 312 3.51 -3.78 -26.57
N GLU A 313 3.62 -4.33 -27.76
CA GLU A 313 3.96 -3.60 -28.99
C GLU A 313 2.78 -2.70 -29.42
N PRO A 314 2.99 -1.77 -30.37
CA PRO A 314 1.89 -0.92 -30.84
C PRO A 314 0.69 -1.75 -31.33
N ASN A 315 -0.51 -1.25 -31.06
CA ASN A 315 -1.80 -1.93 -31.26
C ASN A 315 -2.07 -3.10 -30.30
N TYR A 316 -1.45 -3.07 -29.11
CA TYR A 316 -1.57 -4.12 -28.10
C TYR A 316 -1.13 -5.51 -28.62
N GLU A 317 -0.14 -5.52 -29.51
CA GLU A 317 0.43 -6.77 -30.04
C GLU A 317 1.40 -7.39 -29.03
N ASN A 318 1.39 -8.72 -28.93
CA ASN A 318 2.26 -9.49 -28.03
C ASN A 318 2.26 -9.00 -26.56
N PRO A 319 1.08 -8.87 -25.91
CA PRO A 319 1.02 -8.38 -24.55
C PRO A 319 1.68 -9.37 -23.59
N GLN A 320 2.61 -8.85 -22.78
CA GLN A 320 3.34 -9.63 -21.79
C GLN A 320 3.41 -8.85 -20.47
N TYR A 321 3.65 -9.58 -19.39
CA TYR A 321 3.94 -8.99 -18.09
C TYR A 321 5.44 -9.01 -17.85
N LEU A 322 5.98 -7.86 -17.48
CA LEU A 322 7.37 -7.68 -17.07
C LEU A 322 7.43 -7.54 -15.55
N GLU A 323 8.54 -7.96 -14.96
CA GLU A 323 8.80 -7.74 -13.55
C GLU A 323 8.81 -6.24 -13.24
N GLY A 324 8.22 -5.88 -12.11
CA GLY A 324 8.21 -4.52 -11.64
C GLY A 324 8.15 -4.41 -10.13
N GLN A 325 8.22 -3.17 -9.66
CA GLN A 325 8.24 -2.86 -8.25
C GLN A 325 7.43 -1.61 -7.98
N LEU A 326 6.47 -1.72 -7.06
CA LEU A 326 5.77 -0.57 -6.49
C LEU A 326 6.66 0.05 -5.41
N VAL A 327 6.79 1.37 -5.42
CA VAL A 327 7.45 2.16 -4.37
C VAL A 327 6.44 3.15 -3.82
N VAL A 328 6.12 3.04 -2.53
CA VAL A 328 5.16 3.94 -1.87
C VAL A 328 5.91 5.16 -1.31
N ILE A 329 5.44 6.36 -1.63
CA ILE A 329 6.13 7.61 -1.29
C ILE A 329 5.25 8.44 -0.35
N GLY A 330 5.75 8.70 0.86
CA GLY A 330 5.04 9.49 1.86
C GLY A 330 3.81 8.77 2.44
N PRO A 331 2.80 9.52 2.93
CA PRO A 331 1.62 8.95 3.58
C PRO A 331 0.56 8.40 2.60
N GLY A 332 0.93 8.16 1.33
CA GLY A 332 0.01 7.68 0.30
C GLY A 332 -0.46 8.75 -0.69
N ASP A 333 0.19 9.91 -0.75
CA ASP A 333 -0.13 10.97 -1.73
C ASP A 333 0.51 10.71 -3.11
N TYR A 334 1.61 9.96 -3.12
CA TYR A 334 2.36 9.60 -4.31
C TYR A 334 2.82 8.15 -4.21
N PHE A 335 2.93 7.51 -5.37
CA PHE A 335 3.66 6.26 -5.48
C PHE A 335 4.34 6.21 -6.83
N SER A 336 5.21 5.23 -7.04
CA SER A 336 5.76 4.95 -8.36
C SER A 336 5.75 3.46 -8.65
N PHE A 337 5.70 3.13 -9.93
CA PHE A 337 5.89 1.75 -10.39
C PHE A 337 7.08 1.72 -11.35
N ALA A 338 8.04 0.84 -11.08
CA ALA A 338 9.22 0.63 -11.90
C ALA A 338 9.08 -0.68 -12.69
N TRP A 339 9.19 -0.62 -14.01
CA TRP A 339 9.36 -1.78 -14.89
C TRP A 339 10.86 -2.11 -14.94
N ILE A 340 11.28 -3.10 -14.16
CA ILE A 340 12.70 -3.38 -13.92
C ILE A 340 13.45 -3.69 -15.23
N PRO A 341 12.97 -4.59 -16.12
CA PRO A 341 13.68 -4.89 -17.36
C PRO A 341 13.77 -3.72 -18.36
N LEU A 342 12.92 -2.71 -18.20
CA LEU A 342 12.88 -1.53 -19.06
C LEU A 342 13.62 -0.33 -18.45
N GLU A 343 14.12 -0.46 -17.21
CA GLU A 343 14.71 0.64 -16.44
C GLU A 343 13.81 1.89 -16.44
N HIS A 344 12.49 1.67 -16.43
CA HIS A 344 11.50 2.74 -16.58
C HIS A 344 10.64 2.85 -15.33
N GLN A 345 10.62 4.04 -14.73
CA GLN A 345 9.85 4.32 -13.52
C GLN A 345 8.84 5.44 -13.79
N ILE A 346 7.58 5.18 -13.43
CA ILE A 346 6.49 6.15 -13.56
C ILE A 346 6.04 6.55 -12.17
N PHE A 347 6.02 7.86 -11.92
CA PHE A 347 5.46 8.46 -10.71
C PHE A 347 3.99 8.79 -10.92
N PHE A 348 3.19 8.45 -9.93
CA PHE A 348 1.75 8.63 -9.89
C PHE A 348 1.38 9.61 -8.78
N GLY A 349 0.53 10.58 -9.11
CA GLY A 349 -0.09 11.50 -8.16
C GLY A 349 -1.59 11.55 -8.36
N ARG A 350 -2.31 11.97 -7.31
CA ARG A 350 -3.76 12.21 -7.40
C ARG A 350 -4.04 13.35 -8.40
N PRO A 351 -4.87 13.15 -9.43
CA PRO A 351 -5.22 14.22 -10.34
C PRO A 351 -6.15 15.22 -9.66
N SER A 352 -6.08 16.49 -10.09
CA SER A 352 -7.15 17.43 -9.77
C SER A 352 -8.44 17.03 -10.52
N PRO A 353 -9.62 17.44 -10.03
CA PRO A 353 -10.88 17.17 -10.73
C PRO A 353 -10.94 17.78 -12.13
N GLU A 354 -10.34 18.97 -12.33
CA GLU A 354 -10.25 19.62 -13.64
C GLU A 354 -9.36 18.82 -14.60
N LEU A 355 -8.21 18.34 -14.12
CA LEU A 355 -7.33 17.47 -14.90
C LEU A 355 -8.04 16.15 -15.23
N THR A 356 -8.77 15.58 -14.28
CA THR A 356 -9.55 14.36 -14.49
C THR A 356 -10.58 14.56 -15.60
N LEU A 357 -11.36 15.63 -15.53
CA LEU A 357 -12.31 16.03 -16.57
C LEU A 357 -11.67 16.17 -17.95
N LYS A 358 -10.53 16.87 -18.00
CA LYS A 358 -9.79 17.10 -19.22
C LYS A 358 -9.33 15.78 -19.83
N MET A 359 -8.72 14.91 -19.04
CA MET A 359 -8.21 13.63 -19.51
C MET A 359 -9.32 12.67 -19.94
N LEU A 360 -10.45 12.64 -19.21
CA LEU A 360 -11.61 11.84 -19.60
C LEU A 360 -12.23 12.32 -20.92
N ARG A 361 -12.20 13.63 -21.18
CA ARG A 361 -12.67 14.24 -22.45
C ARG A 361 -11.71 13.98 -23.60
N GLU A 362 -10.41 14.17 -23.39
CA GLU A 362 -9.37 14.04 -24.42
C GLU A 362 -9.05 12.57 -24.76
N GLY A 363 -9.28 11.65 -23.82
CA GLY A 363 -9.07 10.21 -23.99
C GLY A 363 -9.98 9.52 -25.02
N GLY A 364 -10.74 10.28 -25.81
CA GLY A 364 -11.29 9.81 -27.10
C GLY A 364 -12.45 8.83 -27.02
N SER A 365 -13.04 8.57 -25.84
CA SER A 365 -14.29 7.82 -25.77
C SER A 365 -15.48 8.79 -25.78
N PRO A 366 -16.28 8.85 -26.86
CA PRO A 366 -17.52 9.64 -26.89
C PRO A 366 -18.58 9.11 -25.91
N SER A 367 -18.31 7.98 -25.24
CA SER A 367 -19.13 7.38 -24.21
C SER A 367 -18.29 7.30 -22.92
N LEU A 368 -18.42 8.32 -22.08
CA LEU A 368 -18.23 8.18 -20.64
C LEU A 368 -19.59 7.76 -20.09
N THR A 369 -19.90 6.46 -20.09
CA THR A 369 -20.98 5.95 -19.23
C THR A 369 -20.45 5.94 -17.81
N ALA A 370 -20.76 6.98 -17.05
CA ALA A 370 -20.58 6.98 -15.60
C ALA A 370 -21.61 6.04 -14.97
N GLY A 371 -21.35 4.73 -15.00
CA GLY A 371 -22.30 3.73 -14.48
C GLY A 371 -23.67 3.77 -15.15
N MET A 372 -24.65 3.07 -14.55
CA MET A 372 -26.08 3.21 -14.89
C MET A 372 -26.72 4.48 -14.29
N GLY A 373 -25.92 5.50 -13.98
CA GLY A 373 -26.43 6.84 -13.69
C GLY A 373 -26.89 7.51 -14.99
N GLY A 374 -27.83 8.45 -14.91
CA GLY A 374 -28.26 9.23 -16.07
C GLY A 374 -27.07 9.82 -16.86
N PRO A 375 -27.27 10.19 -18.14
CA PRO A 375 -26.18 10.68 -18.99
C PRO A 375 -25.41 11.78 -18.26
N VAL A 376 -24.08 11.65 -18.25
CA VAL A 376 -23.18 12.73 -17.78
C VAL A 376 -23.68 14.03 -18.43
N PRO A 377 -23.98 15.08 -17.65
CA PRO A 377 -24.53 16.32 -18.19
C PRO A 377 -23.78 16.71 -19.45
N LEU A 378 -24.49 16.72 -20.58
CA LEU A 378 -23.86 16.98 -21.87
C LEU A 378 -23.32 18.41 -21.85
N LEU A 379 -22.12 18.58 -22.39
CA LEU A 379 -21.42 19.87 -22.44
C LEU A 379 -22.16 20.94 -23.25
N GLU A 380 -23.24 20.59 -23.94
CA GLU A 380 -24.04 21.55 -24.73
C GLU A 380 -24.59 22.69 -23.86
N ASP A 381 -24.74 22.48 -22.55
CA ASP A 381 -25.20 23.50 -21.61
C ASP A 381 -24.11 24.50 -21.19
N GLY A 382 -22.84 24.30 -21.59
CA GLY A 382 -21.72 25.21 -21.31
C GLY A 382 -21.36 25.36 -19.82
N ASN A 383 -22.02 24.62 -18.92
CA ASN A 383 -21.86 24.78 -17.48
C ASN A 383 -20.74 23.89 -16.95
N VAL A 384 -19.50 24.32 -17.16
CA VAL A 384 -18.30 23.64 -16.64
C VAL A 384 -18.37 23.43 -15.12
N ARG A 385 -18.93 24.40 -14.39
CA ARG A 385 -19.12 24.33 -12.93
C ARG A 385 -20.01 23.15 -12.54
N ALA A 386 -21.15 22.96 -13.20
CA ALA A 386 -22.06 21.85 -12.90
C ALA A 386 -21.41 20.46 -13.15
N MET A 387 -20.57 20.33 -14.17
CA MET A 387 -19.82 19.08 -14.39
C MET A 387 -18.74 18.85 -13.33
N THR A 388 -18.00 19.91 -12.97
CA THR A 388 -17.00 19.85 -11.91
C THR A 388 -17.66 19.44 -10.60
N ASP A 389 -18.75 20.08 -10.21
CA ASP A 389 -19.52 19.78 -9.00
C ASP A 389 -20.09 18.35 -9.02
N TYR A 390 -20.59 17.91 -10.18
CA TYR A 390 -21.05 16.55 -10.39
C TYR A 390 -19.92 15.55 -10.12
N LEU A 391 -18.72 15.77 -10.69
CA LEU A 391 -17.62 14.82 -10.53
C LEU A 391 -16.96 14.87 -9.15
N PHE A 392 -16.86 16.04 -8.51
CA PHE A 392 -16.48 16.10 -7.10
C PHE A 392 -17.40 15.21 -6.27
N ARG A 393 -18.71 15.34 -6.50
CA ARG A 393 -19.70 14.49 -5.84
C ARG A 393 -19.56 13.02 -6.24
N CYS A 394 -19.32 12.69 -7.50
CA CYS A 394 -19.09 11.31 -7.94
C CYS A 394 -17.83 10.73 -7.29
N MET A 395 -16.74 11.49 -7.18
CA MET A 395 -15.48 11.04 -6.54
C MET A 395 -15.70 10.81 -5.05
N GLU A 396 -16.32 11.76 -4.35
CA GLU A 396 -16.67 11.61 -2.92
C GLU A 396 -17.60 10.42 -2.68
N ILE A 397 -18.67 10.28 -3.47
CA ILE A 397 -19.63 9.18 -3.35
C ILE A 397 -18.98 7.83 -3.69
N THR A 398 -18.10 7.78 -4.70
CA THR A 398 -17.43 6.53 -5.08
C THR A 398 -16.53 6.06 -3.94
N LEU A 399 -15.77 6.97 -3.32
CA LEU A 399 -14.92 6.65 -2.17
C LEU A 399 -15.76 6.21 -0.96
N ASP A 400 -16.84 6.95 -0.64
CA ASP A 400 -17.72 6.59 0.47
C ASP A 400 -18.38 5.21 0.21
N ARG A 401 -18.90 4.94 -1.00
CA ARG A 401 -19.64 3.71 -1.31
C ARG A 401 -18.79 2.43 -1.36
N ILE A 402 -17.53 2.52 -1.80
CA ILE A 402 -16.64 1.35 -1.85
C ILE A 402 -16.34 0.84 -0.44
N GLU A 403 -16.01 1.74 0.49
CA GLU A 403 -15.73 1.36 1.89
C GLU A 403 -16.96 0.82 2.60
N ASP A 404 -18.11 1.38 2.26
CA ASP A 404 -19.42 1.03 2.74
C ASP A 404 -19.81 -0.41 2.41
N GLU A 405 -19.66 -0.80 1.15
CA GLU A 405 -19.93 -2.16 0.68
C GLU A 405 -18.96 -3.17 1.30
N ARG A 406 -17.70 -2.76 1.50
CA ARG A 406 -16.70 -3.56 2.22
C ARG A 406 -17.06 -3.80 3.68
N CYS A 407 -17.66 -2.83 4.37
CA CYS A 407 -18.10 -2.99 5.76
C CYS A 407 -19.37 -3.85 5.88
N GLU A 408 -20.19 -3.95 4.83
CA GLU A 408 -21.41 -4.77 4.82
C GLU A 408 -21.16 -6.25 4.49
N GLY A 409 -19.89 -6.67 4.35
CA GLY A 409 -19.54 -8.05 4.02
C GLY A 409 -20.00 -8.48 2.62
N LYS A 410 -20.28 -7.52 1.72
CA LYS A 410 -20.58 -7.79 0.31
C LYS A 410 -19.27 -8.09 -0.44
N ALA A 411 -18.58 -9.14 0.00
CA ALA A 411 -17.12 -9.26 -0.09
C ALA A 411 -16.55 -9.73 -1.44
N GLU A 412 -17.33 -9.90 -2.52
CA GLU A 412 -16.78 -10.45 -3.78
C GLU A 412 -17.15 -9.67 -5.05
N GLY A 413 -17.66 -8.45 -4.89
CA GLY A 413 -18.09 -7.59 -5.98
C GLY A 413 -17.10 -6.49 -6.35
N CYS A 414 -15.80 -6.76 -6.52
CA CYS A 414 -14.91 -5.80 -7.21
C CYS A 414 -15.35 -5.57 -8.69
N GLY A 415 -16.31 -6.36 -9.17
CA GLY A 415 -16.96 -6.21 -10.46
C GLY A 415 -18.26 -5.41 -10.34
N ILE A 416 -18.28 -4.29 -11.06
CA ILE A 416 -19.41 -3.82 -11.89
C ILE A 416 -20.77 -4.28 -11.34
N TRP A 417 -21.30 -3.56 -10.35
CA TRP A 417 -22.67 -3.77 -9.91
C TRP A 417 -23.61 -2.93 -10.77
N TYR A 418 -24.62 -3.59 -11.33
CA TYR A 418 -25.72 -2.96 -12.06
C TYR A 418 -26.70 -2.37 -11.03
N GLY A 419 -26.54 -1.09 -10.70
CA GLY A 419 -27.45 -0.40 -9.78
C GLY A 419 -28.90 -0.50 -10.25
N GLY A 420 -29.79 -0.98 -9.38
CA GLY A 420 -31.23 -0.81 -9.55
C GLY A 420 -31.61 0.68 -9.52
N ASP A 421 -32.80 0.98 -10.02
CA ASP A 421 -33.33 2.28 -10.43
C ASP A 421 -33.45 3.37 -9.33
N ASP A 422 -32.69 3.32 -8.23
CA ASP A 422 -32.69 4.37 -7.22
C ASP A 422 -31.93 5.61 -7.74
N GLU A 423 -32.72 6.55 -8.24
CA GLU A 423 -32.36 7.78 -8.93
C GLU A 423 -31.36 8.65 -8.14
N GLY A 424 -30.17 8.88 -8.72
CA GLY A 424 -29.34 10.05 -8.38
C GLY A 424 -27.92 9.81 -7.85
N ILE A 425 -27.45 8.57 -7.75
CA ILE A 425 -26.11 8.27 -7.22
C ILE A 425 -25.11 8.09 -8.38
N CYS A 426 -24.32 9.14 -8.66
CA CYS A 426 -23.19 9.04 -9.57
C CYS A 426 -22.00 8.35 -8.90
N HIS A 427 -21.38 7.39 -9.60
CA HIS A 427 -20.09 6.83 -9.25
C HIS A 427 -19.28 6.58 -10.52
N PHE A 428 -17.95 6.62 -10.41
CA PHE A 428 -17.09 6.26 -11.53
C PHE A 428 -17.03 4.73 -11.66
N GLN A 429 -17.38 4.24 -12.84
CA GLN A 429 -17.24 2.84 -13.24
C GLN A 429 -15.98 2.66 -14.10
#